data_AF-M2T0H1-F1
#
_entry.id   AF-M2T0H1-F1
#
_cell.length_a   1.000
_cell.length_b   1.000
_cell.length_c   1.000
_cell.angle_alpha   90.00
_cell.angle_beta   90.00
_cell.angle_gamma   90.00
#
_symmetry.space_group_name_H-M   'P 1'
#
loop_
_entity.id
_entity.type
_entity.pdbx_description
1 polymer ?
#
loop_
_entity_poly.entity_id
_entity_poly.type
_entity_poly.pdbx_seq_one_letter_code
_entity_poly.pdbx_strand_id
1 'polypeptide(L)'
;SRTDVQDMLDDAQIDAGYLYTNIPFLRDQLQHLLWEAIGESNGRHVDPMELLHRTLFNERTILDAYNKHRLGNAVTPFNARVLDPENAVEYIAEENIPEVLGWFPLRATVSKRDVDIQALPIYQVGQTTKADQRYTMERSSSETLTLSNRTPQKTANSESSTTWTPSTCSVSLNYNKLRNAPSPWLPFPSGNLTMAEVTAFLPQSIKSFDIIDRFISNGALAMTLASMINHYRVMPAGPIENNTIYRMMKGQMNIRAKTDPSYKAWTVTKHADIKKPSTFNPSSVSVSNFHTPGNLMSSPQSPQKILFRDLTTGVKVMPSGPDALDLTRCIQYCVDHEEEDWFYPTDFAALIQHIGGSAPVHREHSDAAAIARHSARLKLTKARRAPLGRGSHARTVKQKKAVLEEESEEEEEEEEEEEEEEESVEYTSSPSSFSSKDADADADGDGNGDTIDVPTPTPSHTKRKTATSSSDASSPPSPKCYRKTATRSRAPKPVEEEEQEQSDSDVYVGPKTKTRKTASVATRSSGRTKKFGGSYCV
;
A
#
# COMPACT_ATOMS: atom_id res chain seq x y z
N SER A 1 21.88 23.44 -19.10
CA SER A 1 21.45 24.68 -18.43
C SER A 1 21.13 24.39 -16.96
N ARG A 2 20.76 25.40 -16.14
CA ARG A 2 20.36 25.15 -14.73
C ARG A 2 19.14 24.21 -14.63
N THR A 3 18.15 24.38 -15.50
CA THR A 3 16.98 23.50 -15.55
C THR A 3 17.38 22.08 -15.94
N ASP A 4 18.21 21.88 -16.96
CA ASP A 4 18.64 20.53 -17.34
C ASP A 4 19.41 19.81 -16.20
N VAL A 5 20.19 20.55 -15.41
CA VAL A 5 20.89 19.99 -14.24
C VAL A 5 19.90 19.63 -13.13
N GLN A 6 18.89 20.47 -12.88
CA GLN A 6 17.83 20.17 -11.91
C GLN A 6 17.03 18.93 -12.36
N ASP A 7 16.61 18.86 -13.62
CA ASP A 7 15.92 17.70 -14.20
C ASP A 7 16.75 16.41 -14.01
N MET A 8 18.06 16.46 -14.27
CA MET A 8 18.97 15.31 -14.09
C MET A 8 19.12 14.89 -12.62
N LEU A 9 19.02 15.82 -11.66
CA LEU A 9 19.06 15.51 -10.23
C LEU A 9 17.73 14.93 -9.72
N ASP A 10 16.59 15.47 -10.18
CA ASP A 10 15.26 14.96 -9.88
C ASP A 10 15.06 13.54 -10.47
N ASP A 11 15.42 13.32 -11.74
CA ASP A 11 15.45 12.00 -12.39
C ASP A 11 16.34 11.01 -11.59
N ALA A 12 17.54 11.43 -11.21
CA ALA A 12 18.48 10.61 -10.44
C ALA A 12 17.97 10.28 -9.03
N GLN A 13 17.24 11.18 -8.36
CA GLN A 13 16.68 10.92 -7.03
C GLN A 13 15.59 9.84 -7.08
N ILE A 14 14.82 9.81 -8.17
CA ILE A 14 13.82 8.78 -8.45
C ILE A 14 14.52 7.44 -8.77
N ASP A 15 15.50 7.43 -9.68
CA ASP A 15 16.26 6.22 -10.04
C ASP A 15 17.02 5.65 -8.82
N ALA A 16 17.59 6.49 -7.94
CA ALA A 16 18.24 6.07 -6.69
C ALA A 16 17.24 5.46 -5.69
N GLY A 17 16.06 6.09 -5.53
CA GLY A 17 14.97 5.56 -4.70
C GLY A 17 14.50 4.19 -5.16
N TYR A 18 14.50 3.95 -6.48
CA TYR A 18 14.13 2.68 -7.10
C TYR A 18 15.22 1.61 -6.93
N LEU A 19 16.42 1.86 -7.45
CA LEU A 19 17.53 0.89 -7.53
C LEU A 19 17.91 0.31 -6.16
N TYR A 20 17.91 1.16 -5.13
CA TYR A 20 18.34 0.78 -3.78
C TYR A 20 17.17 0.51 -2.83
N THR A 21 15.96 0.20 -3.35
CA THR A 21 14.78 -0.13 -2.52
C THR A 21 15.08 -1.15 -1.42
N ASN A 22 15.90 -2.16 -1.74
CA ASN A 22 16.26 -3.25 -0.82
C ASN A 22 17.45 -2.93 0.11
N ILE A 23 18.15 -1.80 -0.11
CA ILE A 23 19.37 -1.40 0.61
C ILE A 23 19.12 -0.02 1.22
N PRO A 24 18.30 0.08 2.28
CA PRO A 24 17.71 1.35 2.72
C PRO A 24 18.75 2.39 3.13
N PHE A 25 19.82 1.99 3.81
CA PHE A 25 20.87 2.91 4.25
C PHE A 25 21.70 3.49 3.09
N LEU A 26 21.88 2.76 1.98
CA LEU A 26 22.49 3.28 0.76
C LEU A 26 21.52 4.21 0.01
N ARG A 27 20.26 3.79 -0.13
CA ARG A 27 19.18 4.60 -0.72
C ARG A 27 19.08 5.96 -0.04
N ASP A 28 19.02 5.96 1.29
CA ASP A 28 18.73 7.18 2.06
C ASP A 28 19.91 8.16 2.02
N GLN A 29 21.16 7.68 1.99
CA GLN A 29 22.34 8.51 1.76
C GLN A 29 22.37 9.12 0.34
N LEU A 30 22.06 8.35 -0.69
CA LEU A 30 22.00 8.86 -2.07
C LEU A 30 20.82 9.82 -2.28
N GLN A 31 19.65 9.55 -1.70
CA GLN A 31 18.50 10.46 -1.77
C GLN A 31 18.75 11.76 -1.00
N HIS A 32 19.47 11.72 0.13
CA HIS A 32 19.89 12.90 0.88
C HIS A 32 20.86 13.77 0.07
N LEU A 33 21.92 13.18 -0.51
CA LEU A 33 22.86 13.88 -1.39
C LEU A 33 22.15 14.58 -2.56
N LEU A 34 21.25 13.86 -3.24
CA LEU A 34 20.53 14.39 -4.38
C LEU A 34 19.51 15.46 -3.96
N TRP A 35 18.89 15.33 -2.78
CA TRP A 35 17.99 16.36 -2.22
C TRP A 35 18.73 17.67 -1.90
N GLU A 36 19.93 17.58 -1.31
CA GLU A 36 20.77 18.76 -1.05
C GLU A 36 21.22 19.42 -2.37
N ALA A 37 21.64 18.63 -3.36
CA ALA A 37 21.99 19.14 -4.68
C ALA A 37 20.80 19.83 -5.39
N ILE A 38 19.58 19.28 -5.29
CA ILE A 38 18.36 19.93 -5.80
C ILE A 38 18.16 21.27 -5.06
N GLY A 39 18.32 21.30 -3.73
CA GLY A 39 18.28 22.52 -2.92
C GLY A 39 19.28 23.58 -3.38
N GLU A 40 20.55 23.21 -3.55
CA GLU A 40 21.62 24.11 -4.01
C GLU A 40 21.45 24.57 -5.46
N SER A 41 20.87 23.74 -6.35
CA SER A 41 20.67 24.11 -7.77
C SER A 41 19.77 25.35 -7.95
N ASN A 42 18.87 25.59 -6.99
CA ASN A 42 18.02 26.78 -6.91
C ASN A 42 18.79 28.05 -6.48
N GLY A 43 20.02 27.90 -5.95
CA GLY A 43 20.89 28.99 -5.55
C GLY A 43 21.39 29.81 -6.74
N ARG A 44 21.06 31.10 -6.78
CA ARG A 44 21.44 32.00 -7.91
C ARG A 44 22.94 32.00 -8.21
N HIS A 45 23.76 31.88 -7.17
CA HIS A 45 25.22 31.99 -7.20
C HIS A 45 25.96 30.67 -7.48
N VAL A 46 25.25 29.53 -7.54
CA VAL A 46 25.85 28.21 -7.77
C VAL A 46 25.94 27.94 -9.27
N ASP A 47 27.12 27.61 -9.80
CA ASP A 47 27.25 27.09 -11.16
C ASP A 47 26.63 25.68 -11.24
N PRO A 48 25.63 25.44 -12.12
CA PRO A 48 25.06 24.12 -12.28
C PRO A 48 26.07 23.05 -12.71
N MET A 49 27.14 23.39 -13.45
CA MET A 49 28.13 22.39 -13.88
C MET A 49 29.07 21.99 -12.73
N GLU A 50 29.61 22.95 -11.98
CA GLU A 50 30.38 22.68 -10.75
C GLU A 50 29.57 21.82 -9.77
N LEU A 51 28.30 22.17 -9.53
CA LEU A 51 27.37 21.39 -8.69
C LEU A 51 27.18 19.96 -9.20
N LEU A 52 27.01 19.77 -10.52
CA LEU A 52 26.82 18.45 -11.10
C LEU A 52 28.07 17.58 -10.92
N HIS A 53 29.26 18.10 -11.23
CA HIS A 53 30.52 17.40 -11.06
C HIS A 53 30.79 17.02 -9.59
N ARG A 54 30.49 17.93 -8.65
CA ARG A 54 30.62 17.67 -7.21
C ARG A 54 29.64 16.59 -6.74
N THR A 55 28.41 16.60 -7.23
CA THR A 55 27.40 15.60 -6.87
C THR A 55 27.72 14.22 -7.45
N LEU A 56 28.23 14.14 -8.69
CA LEU A 56 28.74 12.91 -9.31
C LEU A 56 29.92 12.30 -8.54
N PHE A 57 30.84 13.15 -8.04
CA PHE A 57 31.94 12.71 -7.19
C PHE A 57 31.41 12.13 -5.86
N ASN A 58 30.46 12.81 -5.22
CA ASN A 58 29.86 12.36 -3.96
C ASN A 58 29.05 11.06 -4.11
N GLU A 59 28.24 10.90 -5.17
CA GLU A 59 27.53 9.64 -5.49
C GLU A 59 28.52 8.47 -5.52
N ARG A 60 29.63 8.69 -6.22
CA ARG A 60 30.69 7.71 -6.38
C ARG A 60 31.40 7.38 -5.08
N THR A 61 31.66 8.38 -4.23
CA THR A 61 32.23 8.19 -2.88
C THR A 61 31.30 7.37 -1.98
N ILE A 62 29.99 7.61 -2.03
CA ILE A 62 28.98 6.84 -1.27
C ILE A 62 28.98 5.37 -1.73
N LEU A 63 28.96 5.12 -3.04
CA LEU A 63 28.96 3.75 -3.59
C LEU A 63 30.27 2.98 -3.30
N ASP A 64 31.41 3.66 -3.36
CA ASP A 64 32.72 3.10 -2.98
C ASP A 64 32.81 2.79 -1.47
N ALA A 65 32.34 3.68 -0.60
CA ALA A 65 32.24 3.46 0.85
C ALA A 65 31.24 2.34 1.20
N TYR A 66 30.16 2.19 0.43
CA TYR A 66 29.25 1.05 0.54
C TYR A 66 29.98 -0.26 0.19
N ASN A 67 30.70 -0.32 -0.93
CA ASN A 67 31.43 -1.52 -1.35
C ASN A 67 32.61 -1.87 -0.42
N LYS A 68 33.20 -0.90 0.29
CA LYS A 68 34.33 -1.14 1.21
C LYS A 68 33.92 -1.53 2.63
N HIS A 69 32.85 -0.94 3.18
CA HIS A 69 32.49 -1.08 4.60
C HIS A 69 30.99 -0.85 4.88
N ARG A 70 30.10 -1.04 3.87
CA ARG A 70 28.64 -0.83 3.97
C ARG A 70 28.31 0.48 4.70
N LEU A 71 28.95 1.57 4.27
CA LEU A 71 28.79 2.93 4.81
C LEU A 71 29.16 3.13 6.29
N GLY A 72 29.86 2.16 6.89
CA GLY A 72 30.35 2.18 8.29
C GLY A 72 29.70 1.12 9.18
N ASN A 73 28.71 0.41 8.63
CA ASN A 73 27.94 -0.61 9.32
C ASN A 73 28.55 -2.02 9.21
N ALA A 74 29.47 -2.27 8.28
CA ALA A 74 30.14 -3.57 8.19
C ALA A 74 31.46 -3.63 8.97
N VAL A 75 31.63 -4.72 9.72
CA VAL A 75 32.94 -5.16 10.22
C VAL A 75 33.73 -5.70 9.02
N THR A 76 34.85 -5.06 8.70
CA THR A 76 35.77 -5.55 7.66
C THR A 76 37.21 -5.46 8.16
N PRO A 77 38.20 -6.15 7.52
CA PRO A 77 39.60 -6.02 7.90
C PRO A 77 40.15 -4.59 7.85
N PHE A 78 39.46 -3.68 7.16
CA PHE A 78 39.79 -2.26 7.05
C PHE A 78 38.94 -1.36 7.96
N ASN A 79 37.83 -1.88 8.51
CA ASN A 79 36.93 -1.17 9.42
C ASN A 79 36.73 -1.98 10.72
N ALA A 80 37.66 -1.83 11.66
CA ALA A 80 37.66 -2.56 12.93
C ALA A 80 36.69 -2.01 14.01
N ARG A 81 35.88 -0.99 13.68
CA ARG A 81 34.85 -0.42 14.56
C ARG A 81 33.61 -0.07 13.75
N VAL A 82 32.51 -0.77 14.00
CA VAL A 82 31.19 -0.37 13.49
C VAL A 82 30.79 0.96 14.15
N LEU A 83 30.18 1.87 13.39
CA LEU A 83 29.69 3.14 13.94
C LEU A 83 28.53 2.92 14.93
N ASP A 84 27.69 1.94 14.66
CA ASP A 84 26.57 1.50 15.49
C ASP A 84 26.58 -0.04 15.57
N PRO A 85 26.94 -0.63 16.73
CA PRO A 85 26.97 -2.08 16.91
C PRO A 85 25.61 -2.77 16.76
N GLU A 86 24.50 -2.07 16.98
CA GLU A 86 23.14 -2.65 16.86
C GLU A 86 22.71 -2.77 15.39
N ASN A 87 23.30 -1.97 14.50
CA ASN A 87 23.12 -2.00 13.05
C ASN A 87 24.32 -2.63 12.31
N ALA A 88 25.08 -3.52 12.97
CA ALA A 88 26.20 -4.22 12.35
C ALA A 88 25.75 -5.20 11.25
N VAL A 89 26.33 -5.08 10.06
CA VAL A 89 26.01 -5.92 8.87
C VAL A 89 27.23 -6.79 8.51
N GLU A 90 27.02 -8.06 8.19
CA GLU A 90 28.10 -8.93 7.69
C GLU A 90 28.53 -8.52 6.27
N TYR A 91 29.82 -8.62 5.97
CA TYR A 91 30.34 -8.23 4.66
C TYR A 91 30.22 -9.37 3.63
N ILE A 92 29.14 -9.33 2.85
CA ILE A 92 28.86 -10.27 1.75
C ILE A 92 29.38 -9.66 0.43
N ALA A 93 30.36 -10.29 -0.23
CA ALA A 93 31.02 -9.71 -1.40
C ALA A 93 30.10 -9.63 -2.64
N GLU A 94 29.11 -10.51 -2.70
CA GLU A 94 28.09 -10.65 -3.75
C GLU A 94 27.07 -9.50 -3.74
N GLU A 95 26.95 -8.76 -2.62
CA GLU A 95 26.11 -7.56 -2.49
C GLU A 95 26.81 -6.27 -2.92
N ASN A 96 28.06 -6.33 -3.42
CA ASN A 96 28.75 -5.15 -3.91
C ASN A 96 28.10 -4.60 -5.18
N ILE A 97 27.96 -3.28 -5.25
CA ILE A 97 27.42 -2.59 -6.42
C ILE A 97 28.45 -2.69 -7.56
N PRO A 98 28.10 -3.23 -8.74
CA PRO A 98 29.05 -3.39 -9.83
C PRO A 98 29.36 -2.05 -10.53
N GLU A 99 30.57 -1.90 -11.09
CA GLU A 99 30.95 -0.77 -11.95
C GLU A 99 30.27 -0.88 -13.34
N VAL A 100 28.95 -0.79 -13.35
CA VAL A 100 28.10 -0.81 -14.56
C VAL A 100 27.20 0.41 -14.50
N LEU A 101 27.13 1.19 -15.59
CA LEU A 101 26.50 2.52 -15.62
C LEU A 101 25.09 2.57 -15.00
N GLY A 102 24.25 1.55 -15.23
CA GLY A 102 22.89 1.45 -14.67
C GLY A 102 22.80 1.36 -13.14
N TRP A 103 23.93 1.24 -12.43
CA TRP A 103 24.04 1.28 -10.97
C TRP A 103 24.62 2.60 -10.44
N PHE A 104 24.60 3.67 -11.24
CA PHE A 104 24.98 5.02 -10.83
C PHE A 104 23.85 5.98 -11.24
N PRO A 105 22.82 6.22 -10.39
CA PRO A 105 21.62 6.96 -10.76
C PRO A 105 21.86 8.29 -11.48
N LEU A 106 22.79 9.10 -10.97
CA LEU A 106 23.16 10.38 -11.56
C LEU A 106 24.07 10.20 -12.77
N ARG A 107 25.15 9.43 -12.68
CA ARG A 107 26.05 9.19 -13.84
C ARG A 107 25.30 8.60 -15.05
N ALA A 108 24.38 7.66 -14.83
CA ALA A 108 23.51 7.12 -15.86
C ALA A 108 22.66 8.22 -16.48
N THR A 109 22.00 9.03 -15.65
CA THR A 109 21.10 10.10 -16.10
C THR A 109 21.82 11.22 -16.85
N VAL A 110 23.03 11.57 -16.44
CA VAL A 110 23.89 12.52 -17.14
C VAL A 110 24.40 11.95 -18.47
N SER A 111 24.73 10.66 -18.50
CA SER A 111 25.07 9.95 -19.75
C SER A 111 23.88 9.83 -20.72
N LYS A 112 22.61 9.86 -20.25
CA LYS A 112 21.41 9.98 -21.12
C LYS A 112 21.31 11.35 -21.82
N ARG A 113 22.17 12.33 -21.48
CA ARG A 113 22.18 13.70 -22.02
C ARG A 113 23.49 14.03 -22.78
N ASP A 114 24.23 13.01 -23.24
CA ASP A 114 25.48 13.11 -24.02
C ASP A 114 26.64 13.88 -23.35
N VAL A 115 26.63 14.00 -22.01
CA VAL A 115 27.74 14.57 -21.23
C VAL A 115 28.67 13.44 -20.76
N ASP A 116 29.87 13.35 -21.34
CA ASP A 116 30.90 12.39 -20.90
C ASP A 116 31.51 12.81 -19.55
N ILE A 117 31.57 11.88 -18.59
CA ILE A 117 32.28 12.01 -17.32
C ILE A 117 33.16 10.78 -17.09
N GLN A 118 34.46 11.01 -17.24
CA GLN A 118 35.50 10.07 -16.83
C GLN A 118 35.63 10.07 -15.30
N ALA A 119 35.59 8.88 -14.70
CA ALA A 119 35.66 8.69 -13.25
C ALA A 119 36.33 7.36 -12.90
N LEU A 120 37.15 7.35 -11.84
CA LEU A 120 38.01 6.21 -11.44
C LEU A 120 37.17 5.07 -10.83
N PRO A 121 37.33 3.79 -11.24
CA PRO A 121 36.46 2.66 -10.83
C PRO A 121 36.26 2.55 -9.31
N ILE A 122 35.03 2.29 -8.86
CA ILE A 122 34.73 2.03 -7.43
C ILE A 122 35.30 0.67 -7.01
N TYR A 123 35.52 0.48 -5.70
CA TYR A 123 36.05 -0.78 -5.17
C TYR A 123 35.22 -2.02 -5.56
N GLN A 124 35.90 -3.05 -6.08
CA GLN A 124 35.36 -4.36 -6.41
C GLN A 124 36.24 -5.44 -5.77
N VAL A 125 35.63 -6.40 -5.07
CA VAL A 125 36.35 -7.56 -4.51
C VAL A 125 36.83 -8.45 -5.64
N GLY A 126 38.15 -8.67 -5.72
CA GLY A 126 38.80 -9.47 -6.76
C GLY A 126 39.77 -8.68 -7.65
N GLN A 127 39.54 -7.37 -7.87
CA GLN A 127 40.48 -6.56 -8.65
C GLN A 127 41.79 -6.23 -7.90
N THR A 128 41.79 -6.38 -6.57
CA THR A 128 43.01 -6.35 -5.75
C THR A 128 43.92 -7.58 -5.94
N THR A 129 43.42 -8.67 -6.54
CA THR A 129 44.18 -9.90 -6.83
C THR A 129 44.76 -9.94 -8.25
N LYS A 130 45.64 -8.95 -8.56
CA LYS A 130 46.68 -8.96 -9.62
C LYS A 130 46.28 -9.12 -11.10
N ALA A 131 45.05 -9.43 -11.47
CA ALA A 131 44.69 -9.77 -12.85
C ALA A 131 44.60 -8.55 -13.79
N ASP A 132 43.81 -7.52 -13.43
CA ASP A 132 43.33 -6.50 -14.38
C ASP A 132 44.27 -5.32 -14.65
N GLN A 133 45.37 -5.17 -13.90
CA GLN A 133 46.30 -4.02 -14.06
C GLN A 133 46.90 -3.88 -15.47
N ARG A 134 46.83 -4.91 -16.32
CA ARG A 134 47.26 -4.85 -17.72
C ARG A 134 46.29 -4.10 -18.64
N TYR A 135 44.99 -4.13 -18.37
CA TYR A 135 43.99 -3.52 -19.27
C TYR A 135 43.80 -2.01 -19.08
N THR A 136 44.19 -1.45 -17.92
CA THR A 136 43.95 -0.03 -17.60
C THR A 136 45.10 0.91 -18.02
N MET A 137 46.31 0.40 -18.30
CA MET A 137 47.45 1.23 -18.73
C MET A 137 47.70 1.24 -20.24
N GLU A 138 47.22 0.23 -20.98
CA GLU A 138 47.57 0.05 -22.40
C GLU A 138 46.62 0.79 -23.38
N ARG A 139 45.84 1.76 -22.90
CA ARG A 139 44.90 2.55 -23.71
C ARG A 139 45.05 4.06 -23.57
N SER A 140 46.30 4.53 -23.64
CA SER A 140 46.66 5.94 -23.83
C SER A 140 47.50 6.12 -25.11
N SER A 141 46.93 5.71 -26.24
CA SER A 141 47.44 5.95 -27.59
C SER A 141 46.27 6.29 -28.51
N SER A 142 46.42 7.34 -29.31
CA SER A 142 45.34 7.90 -30.13
C SER A 142 45.24 7.19 -31.48
N GLU A 143 44.16 6.45 -31.72
CA GLU A 143 43.79 5.97 -33.06
C GLU A 143 42.39 6.44 -33.48
N THR A 144 42.33 7.10 -34.63
CA THR A 144 41.11 7.67 -35.21
C THR A 144 40.32 6.57 -35.94
N LEU A 145 39.22 6.11 -35.35
CA LEU A 145 38.39 5.06 -35.94
C LEU A 145 37.61 5.55 -37.18
N THR A 146 38.10 5.20 -38.37
CA THR A 146 37.31 5.29 -39.61
C THR A 146 36.24 4.21 -39.65
N LEU A 147 34.97 4.61 -39.79
CA LEU A 147 33.84 3.70 -39.94
C LEU A 147 33.97 2.84 -41.22
N SER A 148 33.86 1.52 -41.08
CA SER A 148 33.72 0.59 -42.20
C SER A 148 32.38 -0.13 -42.13
N ASN A 149 31.52 0.10 -43.12
CA ASN A 149 30.22 -0.54 -43.21
C ASN A 149 30.38 -2.04 -43.48
N ARG A 150 29.77 -2.90 -42.66
CA ARG A 150 29.62 -4.32 -42.97
C ARG A 150 28.27 -4.87 -42.54
N THR A 151 27.50 -5.35 -43.51
CA THR A 151 26.14 -5.89 -43.34
C THR A 151 26.17 -7.22 -42.54
N PRO A 152 25.22 -7.51 -41.64
CA PRO A 152 25.26 -8.73 -40.84
C PRO A 152 25.00 -10.00 -41.67
N GLN A 153 25.89 -10.99 -41.58
CA GLN A 153 25.60 -12.35 -42.02
C GLN A 153 24.91 -13.14 -40.89
N LYS A 154 23.88 -13.90 -41.25
CA LYS A 154 23.04 -14.67 -40.34
C LYS A 154 23.63 -16.08 -40.12
N THR A 155 24.28 -16.30 -38.98
CA THR A 155 24.62 -17.66 -38.50
C THR A 155 23.55 -18.19 -37.55
N ALA A 156 23.26 -19.49 -37.63
CA ALA A 156 22.22 -20.14 -36.84
C ALA A 156 22.80 -20.92 -35.64
N ASN A 157 21.91 -21.36 -34.76
CA ASN A 157 22.11 -22.34 -33.67
C ASN A 157 23.09 -21.94 -32.55
N SER A 158 22.53 -21.34 -31.50
CA SER A 158 23.04 -21.47 -30.13
C SER A 158 21.86 -21.46 -29.16
N GLU A 159 21.71 -22.51 -28.35
CA GLU A 159 20.66 -22.63 -27.35
C GLU A 159 21.11 -21.97 -26.04
N SER A 160 21.00 -20.64 -25.96
CA SER A 160 21.26 -19.90 -24.71
C SER A 160 20.06 -19.97 -23.78
N SER A 161 20.28 -20.36 -22.52
CA SER A 161 19.25 -20.34 -21.47
C SER A 161 18.76 -18.92 -21.20
N THR A 162 17.45 -18.70 -21.37
CA THR A 162 16.82 -17.37 -21.22
C THR A 162 16.83 -16.91 -19.75
N THR A 163 17.89 -16.23 -19.33
CA THR A 163 17.91 -15.49 -18.06
C THR A 163 16.85 -14.40 -18.10
N TRP A 164 15.82 -14.52 -17.26
CA TRP A 164 14.73 -13.55 -17.15
C TRP A 164 15.25 -12.22 -16.58
N THR A 165 15.49 -11.24 -17.45
CA THR A 165 15.67 -9.84 -17.03
C THR A 165 14.29 -9.25 -16.68
N PRO A 166 14.04 -8.80 -15.43
CA PRO A 166 12.76 -8.24 -15.06
C PRO A 166 12.52 -6.91 -15.80
N SER A 167 11.42 -6.82 -16.55
CA SER A 167 11.11 -5.67 -17.40
C SER A 167 10.91 -4.39 -16.58
N THR A 168 11.60 -3.31 -16.97
CA THR A 168 11.77 -2.06 -16.21
C THR A 168 10.57 -1.09 -16.30
N CYS A 169 9.36 -1.60 -16.10
CA CYS A 169 8.12 -0.81 -16.04
C CYS A 169 7.92 -0.12 -14.67
N SER A 170 8.89 0.72 -14.27
CA SER A 170 9.02 1.33 -12.92
C SER A 170 7.74 2.03 -12.41
N VAL A 171 7.00 2.72 -13.28
CA VAL A 171 5.75 3.45 -12.97
C VAL A 171 4.68 2.56 -12.32
N SER A 172 4.71 1.25 -12.55
CA SER A 172 3.73 0.29 -11.99
C SER A 172 3.87 0.07 -10.48
N LEU A 173 5.09 0.18 -9.93
CA LEU A 173 5.38 -0.31 -8.58
C LEU A 173 4.81 0.57 -7.46
N ASN A 174 4.74 1.89 -7.66
CA ASN A 174 4.10 2.82 -6.72
C ASN A 174 2.59 2.57 -6.53
N TYR A 175 1.93 1.89 -7.48
CA TYR A 175 0.51 1.55 -7.38
C TYR A 175 0.24 0.26 -6.60
N ASN A 176 1.23 -0.64 -6.46
CA ASN A 176 1.06 -1.93 -5.81
C ASN A 176 1.65 -1.97 -4.39
N LYS A 177 1.31 -0.99 -3.54
CA LYS A 177 1.74 -0.94 -2.13
C LYS A 177 1.32 -2.17 -1.32
N LEU A 178 0.27 -2.87 -1.76
CA LEU A 178 -0.26 -4.11 -1.16
C LEU A 178 0.28 -5.41 -1.81
N ARG A 179 1.43 -5.39 -2.49
CA ARG A 179 1.98 -6.58 -3.19
C ARG A 179 2.19 -7.81 -2.30
N ASN A 180 2.44 -7.62 -1.00
CA ASN A 180 2.62 -8.68 0.00
C ASN A 180 1.29 -9.09 0.67
N ALA A 181 0.14 -8.56 0.24
CA ALA A 181 -1.16 -8.93 0.78
C ALA A 181 -1.88 -9.91 -0.17
N PRO A 182 -2.77 -10.78 0.37
CA PRO A 182 -3.50 -11.75 -0.42
C PRO A 182 -4.23 -11.14 -1.62
N SER A 183 -4.42 -12.00 -2.64
CA SER A 183 -5.06 -11.67 -3.89
C SER A 183 -6.43 -11.02 -3.70
N PRO A 184 -6.82 -10.03 -4.54
CA PRO A 184 -8.16 -9.47 -4.49
C PRO A 184 -9.25 -10.48 -4.90
N TRP A 185 -8.88 -11.58 -5.59
CA TRP A 185 -9.79 -12.64 -6.03
C TRP A 185 -9.86 -13.82 -5.05
N LEU A 186 -9.25 -13.70 -3.88
CA LEU A 186 -9.41 -14.66 -2.79
C LEU A 186 -10.84 -14.56 -2.22
N PRO A 187 -11.64 -15.65 -2.17
CA PRO A 187 -13.04 -15.55 -1.74
C PRO A 187 -13.20 -15.27 -0.23
N PHE A 188 -14.39 -14.82 0.16
CA PHE A 188 -14.80 -14.78 1.56
C PHE A 188 -15.36 -16.15 2.00
N PRO A 189 -15.16 -16.56 3.27
CA PRO A 189 -15.85 -17.70 3.83
C PRO A 189 -17.30 -17.35 4.18
N SER A 190 -18.10 -18.35 4.53
CA SER A 190 -19.31 -18.09 5.32
C SER A 190 -18.93 -17.88 6.78
N GLY A 191 -19.34 -16.76 7.39
CA GLY A 191 -19.04 -16.41 8.77
C GLY A 191 -18.90 -14.91 9.00
N ASN A 192 -18.19 -14.54 10.07
CA ASN A 192 -18.08 -13.18 10.59
C ASN A 192 -16.62 -12.68 10.52
N LEU A 193 -16.42 -11.47 9.98
CA LEU A 193 -15.13 -10.77 9.95
C LEU A 193 -15.31 -9.31 10.39
N THR A 194 -14.47 -8.83 11.31
CA THR A 194 -14.43 -7.41 11.68
C THR A 194 -13.84 -6.57 10.54
N MET A 195 -14.14 -5.26 10.52
CA MET A 195 -13.46 -4.32 9.64
C MET A 195 -11.92 -4.35 9.81
N ALA A 196 -11.45 -4.57 11.03
CA ALA A 196 -10.03 -4.63 11.33
C ALA A 196 -9.36 -5.89 10.75
N GLU A 197 -9.95 -7.08 10.93
CA GLU A 197 -9.50 -8.33 10.30
C GLU A 197 -9.42 -8.22 8.79
N VAL A 198 -10.45 -7.64 8.15
CA VAL A 198 -10.43 -7.38 6.71
C VAL A 198 -9.28 -6.45 6.30
N THR A 199 -9.01 -5.38 7.05
CA THR A 199 -7.87 -4.48 6.75
C THR A 199 -6.49 -5.06 7.09
N ALA A 200 -6.41 -6.01 8.03
CA ALA A 200 -5.17 -6.65 8.46
C ALA A 200 -4.77 -7.80 7.55
N PHE A 201 -5.68 -8.72 7.26
CA PHE A 201 -5.41 -9.95 6.53
C PHE A 201 -5.79 -9.86 5.05
N LEU A 202 -6.86 -9.12 4.71
CA LEU A 202 -7.47 -9.11 3.38
C LEU A 202 -7.55 -7.70 2.75
N PRO A 203 -6.55 -6.80 2.88
CA PRO A 203 -6.70 -5.37 2.50
C PRO A 203 -6.98 -5.13 1.02
N GLN A 204 -6.72 -6.11 0.14
CA GLN A 204 -7.08 -6.01 -1.28
C GLN A 204 -8.58 -6.23 -1.53
N SER A 205 -9.29 -6.85 -0.59
CA SER A 205 -10.72 -7.17 -0.71
C SER A 205 -11.63 -5.94 -0.61
N ILE A 206 -11.10 -4.78 -0.19
CA ILE A 206 -11.77 -3.46 -0.29
C ILE A 206 -12.06 -3.03 -1.74
N LYS A 207 -11.63 -3.82 -2.73
CA LYS A 207 -12.07 -3.72 -4.12
C LYS A 207 -13.48 -4.32 -4.32
N SER A 208 -13.95 -5.23 -3.48
CA SER A 208 -15.29 -5.86 -3.57
C SER A 208 -16.38 -4.82 -3.32
N PHE A 209 -17.45 -4.84 -4.14
CA PHE A 209 -18.55 -3.90 -3.96
C PHE A 209 -19.33 -4.13 -2.67
N ASP A 210 -19.42 -5.37 -2.17
CA ASP A 210 -20.09 -5.68 -0.89
C ASP A 210 -19.33 -5.11 0.31
N ILE A 211 -17.98 -5.18 0.28
CA ILE A 211 -17.12 -4.54 1.30
C ILE A 211 -17.22 -3.01 1.22
N ILE A 212 -17.24 -2.45 0.01
CA ILE A 212 -17.37 -1.00 -0.20
C ILE A 212 -18.73 -0.50 0.32
N ASP A 213 -19.81 -1.23 0.01
CA ASP A 213 -21.17 -0.90 0.46
C ASP A 213 -21.27 -0.98 1.98
N ARG A 214 -20.92 -2.12 2.59
CA ARG A 214 -20.90 -2.34 4.04
C ARG A 214 -20.10 -1.25 4.78
N PHE A 215 -18.84 -1.04 4.39
CA PHE A 215 -17.96 -0.12 5.11
C PHE A 215 -18.39 1.34 4.97
N ILE A 216 -18.71 1.82 3.76
CA ILE A 216 -19.12 3.23 3.59
C ILE A 216 -20.52 3.45 4.19
N SER A 217 -21.43 2.47 4.15
CA SER A 217 -22.73 2.55 4.83
C SER A 217 -22.61 2.67 6.34
N ASN A 218 -21.55 2.10 6.94
CA ASN A 218 -21.20 2.24 8.35
C ASN A 218 -20.31 3.48 8.64
N GLY A 219 -20.08 4.36 7.66
CA GLY A 219 -19.38 5.63 7.81
C GLY A 219 -17.88 5.60 7.53
N ALA A 220 -17.35 4.53 6.93
CA ALA A 220 -15.92 4.44 6.62
C ALA A 220 -15.52 5.44 5.53
N LEU A 221 -14.44 6.19 5.79
CA LEU A 221 -13.80 7.02 4.80
C LEU A 221 -12.54 6.34 4.26
N ALA A 222 -12.16 6.67 3.02
CA ALA A 222 -10.89 6.21 2.43
C ALA A 222 -9.65 6.57 3.30
N MET A 223 -9.74 7.62 4.12
CA MET A 223 -8.75 8.01 5.12
C MET A 223 -8.72 7.06 6.34
N THR A 224 -9.88 6.58 6.81
CA THR A 224 -9.97 5.62 7.92
C THR A 224 -9.45 4.25 7.47
N LEU A 225 -9.85 3.79 6.29
CA LEU A 225 -9.34 2.56 5.66
C LEU A 225 -7.82 2.61 5.45
N ALA A 226 -7.28 3.72 4.90
CA ALA A 226 -5.84 3.91 4.79
C ALA A 226 -5.16 3.86 6.17
N SER A 227 -5.72 4.50 7.19
CA SER A 227 -5.17 4.48 8.55
C SER A 227 -5.15 3.09 9.18
N MET A 228 -6.19 2.28 8.99
CA MET A 228 -6.26 0.92 9.52
C MET A 228 -5.28 -0.01 8.81
N ILE A 229 -5.20 0.04 7.48
CA ILE A 229 -4.24 -0.76 6.70
C ILE A 229 -2.79 -0.36 7.05
N ASN A 230 -2.49 0.93 7.23
CA ASN A 230 -1.18 1.41 7.70
C ASN A 230 -0.87 1.05 9.17
N HIS A 231 -1.89 0.76 9.98
CA HIS A 231 -1.71 0.33 11.36
C HIS A 231 -1.39 -1.17 11.44
N TYR A 232 -2.19 -1.99 10.74
CA TYR A 232 -2.13 -3.45 10.82
C TYR A 232 -1.11 -4.09 9.87
N ARG A 233 -0.57 -3.39 8.87
CA ARG A 233 0.33 -3.99 7.87
C ARG A 233 1.60 -3.21 7.61
N VAL A 234 2.68 -3.95 7.31
CA VAL A 234 3.92 -3.41 6.73
C VAL A 234 3.75 -3.41 5.21
N MET A 235 4.07 -2.29 4.56
CA MET A 235 4.03 -2.16 3.11
C MET A 235 5.41 -1.76 2.59
N PRO A 236 6.05 -2.60 1.76
CA PRO A 236 7.45 -2.39 1.34
C PRO A 236 7.63 -1.21 0.39
N ALA A 237 6.55 -0.73 -0.25
CA ALA A 237 6.53 0.49 -1.06
C ALA A 237 5.95 1.69 -0.28
N GLY A 238 6.16 1.73 1.03
CA GLY A 238 5.70 2.79 1.92
C GLY A 238 4.19 2.75 2.24
N PRO A 239 3.71 3.70 3.07
CA PRO A 239 2.33 3.71 3.55
C PRO A 239 1.32 3.94 2.42
N ILE A 240 0.13 3.33 2.56
CA ILE A 240 -0.97 3.52 1.60
C ILE A 240 -1.68 4.85 1.82
N GLU A 241 -2.05 5.51 0.73
CA GLU A 241 -2.68 6.82 0.75
C GLU A 241 -4.19 6.74 0.50
N ASN A 242 -4.93 7.74 1.00
CA ASN A 242 -6.37 7.89 0.79
C ASN A 242 -6.76 7.83 -0.70
N ASN A 243 -5.91 8.37 -1.59
CA ASN A 243 -6.09 8.35 -3.04
C ASN A 243 -5.97 6.92 -3.62
N THR A 244 -5.03 6.12 -3.11
CA THR A 244 -4.88 4.71 -3.51
C THR A 244 -6.11 3.90 -3.10
N ILE A 245 -6.60 4.07 -1.87
CA ILE A 245 -7.84 3.44 -1.40
C ILE A 245 -9.04 3.86 -2.27
N TYR A 246 -9.21 5.16 -2.54
CA TYR A 246 -10.27 5.66 -3.42
C TYR A 246 -10.19 5.04 -4.83
N ARG A 247 -8.99 4.94 -5.41
CA ARG A 247 -8.77 4.30 -6.72
C ARG A 247 -9.10 2.80 -6.70
N MET A 248 -8.79 2.07 -5.63
CA MET A 248 -9.16 0.66 -5.47
C MET A 248 -10.67 0.45 -5.46
N MET A 249 -11.42 1.28 -4.72
CA MET A 249 -12.89 1.17 -4.64
C MET A 249 -13.57 1.61 -5.95
N LYS A 250 -13.11 2.71 -6.55
CA LYS A 250 -13.70 3.34 -7.74
C LYS A 250 -13.92 2.38 -8.92
N GLY A 251 -13.06 1.37 -9.07
CA GLY A 251 -13.17 0.36 -10.12
C GLY A 251 -14.51 -0.38 -10.08
N GLN A 252 -14.82 -1.06 -8.97
CA GLN A 252 -16.06 -1.83 -8.84
C GLN A 252 -17.29 -0.95 -8.60
N MET A 253 -17.15 0.23 -7.96
CA MET A 253 -18.23 1.21 -7.89
C MET A 253 -18.73 1.62 -9.28
N ASN A 254 -17.80 1.91 -10.21
CA ASN A 254 -18.11 2.23 -11.61
C ASN A 254 -18.70 1.06 -12.41
N ILE A 255 -18.51 -0.19 -11.97
CA ILE A 255 -19.10 -1.38 -12.57
C ILE A 255 -20.53 -1.54 -12.07
N ARG A 256 -20.74 -1.56 -10.74
CA ARG A 256 -22.07 -1.65 -10.11
C ARG A 256 -22.99 -0.52 -10.59
N ALA A 257 -22.48 0.71 -10.68
CA ALA A 257 -23.21 1.88 -11.20
C ALA A 257 -23.64 1.81 -12.68
N LYS A 258 -23.20 0.79 -13.42
CA LYS A 258 -23.65 0.49 -14.80
C LYS A 258 -24.58 -0.72 -14.86
N THR A 259 -24.35 -1.73 -14.02
CA THR A 259 -25.15 -2.97 -13.99
C THR A 259 -26.44 -2.83 -13.18
N ASP A 260 -26.46 -1.94 -12.19
CA ASP A 260 -27.54 -1.80 -11.22
C ASP A 260 -28.04 -0.34 -11.16
N PRO A 261 -29.28 -0.06 -11.59
CA PRO A 261 -29.86 1.29 -11.57
C PRO A 261 -29.92 1.93 -10.18
N SER A 262 -29.95 1.15 -9.09
CA SER A 262 -29.97 1.70 -7.72
C SER A 262 -28.64 2.33 -7.30
N TYR A 263 -27.53 1.94 -7.95
CA TYR A 263 -26.20 2.51 -7.76
C TYR A 263 -25.83 3.53 -8.85
N LYS A 264 -26.80 4.08 -9.59
CA LYS A 264 -26.58 5.02 -10.70
C LYS A 264 -25.74 6.22 -10.24
N ALA A 265 -24.58 6.42 -10.86
CA ALA A 265 -23.59 7.43 -10.50
C ALA A 265 -23.03 7.34 -9.06
N TRP A 266 -22.95 6.12 -8.49
CA TRP A 266 -22.32 5.85 -7.20
C TRP A 266 -20.88 6.41 -7.14
N THR A 267 -20.65 7.22 -6.12
CA THR A 267 -19.33 7.71 -5.71
C THR A 267 -19.28 7.69 -4.18
N VAL A 268 -18.09 7.80 -3.58
CA VAL A 268 -17.94 7.80 -2.11
C VAL A 268 -18.78 8.92 -1.47
N THR A 269 -18.86 10.10 -2.10
CA THR A 269 -19.68 11.22 -1.62
C THR A 269 -21.18 10.94 -1.76
N LYS A 270 -21.62 10.35 -2.87
CA LYS A 270 -23.03 10.05 -3.15
C LYS A 270 -23.54 8.74 -2.56
N HIS A 271 -22.72 8.01 -1.80
CA HIS A 271 -23.14 6.74 -1.23
C HIS A 271 -24.21 6.91 -0.14
N ALA A 272 -24.21 8.04 0.58
CA ALA A 272 -25.26 8.37 1.54
C ALA A 272 -26.65 8.56 0.87
N ASP A 273 -26.67 8.91 -0.41
CA ASP A 273 -27.90 9.10 -1.21
C ASP A 273 -28.51 7.76 -1.68
N ILE A 274 -27.77 6.65 -1.55
CA ILE A 274 -28.21 5.33 -2.02
C ILE A 274 -29.14 4.73 -0.97
N LYS A 275 -30.36 4.37 -1.39
CA LYS A 275 -31.34 3.70 -0.53
C LYS A 275 -30.82 2.32 -0.12
N LYS A 276 -30.33 2.23 1.13
CA LYS A 276 -29.92 0.97 1.75
C LYS A 276 -31.06 -0.08 1.68
N PRO A 277 -30.76 -1.36 1.43
CA PRO A 277 -31.77 -2.41 1.44
C PRO A 277 -32.36 -2.56 2.84
N SER A 278 -33.62 -2.99 2.95
CA SER A 278 -34.31 -3.21 4.23
C SER A 278 -33.67 -4.30 5.10
N THR A 279 -32.83 -5.14 4.51
CA THR A 279 -32.02 -6.16 5.18
C THR A 279 -30.67 -5.64 5.71
N PHE A 280 -30.33 -4.37 5.48
CA PHE A 280 -29.06 -3.80 5.95
C PHE A 280 -29.05 -3.65 7.48
N ASN A 281 -28.17 -4.42 8.14
CA ASN A 281 -27.93 -4.32 9.58
C ASN A 281 -26.54 -3.71 9.84
N PRO A 282 -26.44 -2.47 10.39
CA PRO A 282 -25.15 -1.80 10.65
C PRO A 282 -24.29 -2.51 11.72
N SER A 283 -24.90 -3.35 12.56
CA SER A 283 -24.22 -4.17 13.57
C SER A 283 -23.74 -5.52 13.03
N SER A 284 -24.08 -5.87 11.78
CA SER A 284 -23.65 -7.14 11.18
C SER A 284 -22.18 -7.07 10.77
N VAL A 285 -21.41 -8.06 11.22
CA VAL A 285 -20.02 -8.30 10.79
C VAL A 285 -19.90 -9.49 9.83
N SER A 286 -21.01 -10.05 9.37
CA SER A 286 -20.99 -11.17 8.43
C SER A 286 -20.37 -10.77 7.08
N VAL A 287 -19.70 -11.74 6.45
CA VAL A 287 -19.23 -11.69 5.06
C VAL A 287 -19.78 -12.84 4.22
N SER A 288 -20.74 -13.60 4.75
CA SER A 288 -21.39 -14.69 4.02
C SER A 288 -22.03 -14.17 2.74
N ASN A 289 -21.74 -14.82 1.62
CA ASN A 289 -22.17 -14.44 0.27
C ASN A 289 -21.55 -13.14 -0.29
N PHE A 290 -20.48 -12.60 0.30
CA PHE A 290 -19.76 -11.46 -0.28
C PHE A 290 -18.98 -11.90 -1.52
N HIS A 291 -19.04 -11.09 -2.58
CA HIS A 291 -18.44 -11.39 -3.87
C HIS A 291 -16.98 -10.94 -3.91
N THR A 292 -16.16 -11.65 -4.69
CA THR A 292 -14.87 -11.12 -5.13
C THR A 292 -15.08 -10.00 -6.16
N PRO A 293 -14.10 -9.10 -6.39
CA PRO A 293 -14.21 -8.04 -7.38
C PRO A 293 -14.46 -8.62 -8.77
N GLY A 294 -15.57 -8.23 -9.39
CA GLY A 294 -15.99 -8.77 -10.69
C GLY A 294 -14.91 -8.61 -11.77
N ASN A 295 -14.45 -9.72 -12.34
CA ASN A 295 -13.45 -9.70 -13.39
C ASN A 295 -14.11 -9.34 -14.73
N LEU A 296 -13.91 -8.09 -15.18
CA LEU A 296 -14.33 -7.63 -16.51
C LEU A 296 -13.60 -8.34 -17.67
N MET A 297 -12.49 -9.03 -17.40
CA MET A 297 -11.60 -9.59 -18.42
C MET A 297 -11.26 -11.07 -18.13
N SER A 298 -12.24 -11.90 -18.46
CA SER A 298 -12.10 -13.33 -18.82
C SER A 298 -11.89 -14.38 -17.72
N SER A 299 -12.53 -15.53 -17.97
CA SER A 299 -12.39 -16.83 -17.30
C SER A 299 -12.83 -16.91 -15.82
N PRO A 300 -13.58 -17.95 -15.42
CA PRO A 300 -13.70 -18.31 -14.01
C PRO A 300 -12.33 -18.78 -13.50
N GLN A 301 -11.63 -17.93 -12.75
CA GLN A 301 -10.45 -18.36 -12.02
C GLN A 301 -10.85 -19.46 -11.02
N SER A 302 -10.05 -20.52 -10.94
CA SER A 302 -10.22 -21.53 -9.89
C SER A 302 -10.17 -20.85 -8.52
N PRO A 303 -11.05 -21.24 -7.57
CA PRO A 303 -11.15 -20.57 -6.27
C PRO A 303 -9.79 -20.64 -5.56
N GLN A 304 -9.18 -19.48 -5.39
CA GLN A 304 -7.84 -19.40 -4.79
C GLN A 304 -7.92 -19.86 -3.34
N LYS A 305 -6.92 -20.66 -2.95
CA LYS A 305 -6.70 -21.11 -1.58
C LYS A 305 -5.34 -20.60 -1.10
N ILE A 306 -5.24 -20.35 0.20
CA ILE A 306 -4.02 -19.94 0.89
C ILE A 306 -4.02 -20.55 2.29
N LEU A 307 -2.86 -20.90 2.84
CA LEU A 307 -2.80 -21.39 4.22
C LEU A 307 -3.18 -20.27 5.19
N PHE A 308 -3.81 -20.61 6.32
CA PHE A 308 -4.17 -19.59 7.33
C PHE A 308 -2.93 -18.87 7.87
N ARG A 309 -1.83 -19.58 8.12
CA ARG A 309 -0.56 -18.96 8.57
C ARG A 309 0.02 -17.96 7.57
N ASP A 310 -0.11 -18.21 6.26
CA ASP A 310 0.40 -17.30 5.22
C ASP A 310 -0.33 -15.93 5.19
N LEU A 311 -1.56 -15.85 5.73
CA LEU A 311 -2.29 -14.57 5.85
C LEU A 311 -1.59 -13.56 6.77
N THR A 312 -0.70 -14.03 7.65
CA THR A 312 0.19 -13.16 8.45
C THR A 312 1.25 -12.43 7.62
N THR A 313 1.50 -12.85 6.37
CA THR A 313 2.53 -12.24 5.52
C THR A 313 2.30 -10.74 5.40
N GLY A 314 3.25 -9.93 5.90
CA GLY A 314 3.16 -8.47 5.89
C GLY A 314 2.17 -7.85 6.89
N VAL A 315 1.61 -8.62 7.83
CA VAL A 315 0.94 -8.10 9.02
C VAL A 315 1.99 -7.49 9.96
N LYS A 316 1.70 -6.31 10.50
CA LYS A 316 2.54 -5.56 11.44
C LYS A 316 2.08 -5.73 12.89
N VAL A 317 0.77 -5.84 13.07
CA VAL A 317 0.08 -5.96 14.35
C VAL A 317 -1.11 -6.88 14.11
N MET A 318 -1.22 -7.99 14.84
CA MET A 318 -2.42 -8.82 14.81
C MET A 318 -3.59 -8.01 15.40
N PRO A 319 -4.80 -8.05 14.79
CA PRO A 319 -6.00 -7.51 15.43
C PRO A 319 -6.20 -8.18 16.80
N SER A 320 -6.71 -7.45 17.78
CA SER A 320 -6.88 -7.97 19.14
C SER A 320 -8.04 -7.30 19.87
N GLY A 321 -8.58 -7.96 20.90
CA GLY A 321 -9.75 -7.49 21.63
C GLY A 321 -10.92 -7.19 20.69
N PRO A 322 -11.60 -6.04 20.82
CA PRO A 322 -12.74 -5.66 19.97
C PRO A 322 -12.47 -5.52 18.46
N ASP A 323 -11.21 -5.57 18.02
CA ASP A 323 -10.83 -5.57 16.60
C ASP A 323 -10.57 -7.00 16.06
N ALA A 324 -10.63 -8.05 16.89
CA ALA A 324 -10.46 -9.46 16.50
C ALA A 324 -11.76 -10.27 16.58
N LEU A 325 -11.88 -11.33 15.77
CA LEU A 325 -12.95 -12.32 15.84
C LEU A 325 -12.45 -13.69 15.34
N ASP A 326 -13.23 -14.39 14.52
CA ASP A 326 -12.97 -15.77 14.13
C ASP A 326 -11.75 -15.91 13.20
N LEU A 327 -11.46 -14.94 12.33
CA LEU A 327 -10.31 -15.04 11.43
C LEU A 327 -8.99 -14.82 12.17
N THR A 328 -8.93 -13.89 13.12
CA THR A 328 -7.78 -13.77 14.02
C THR A 328 -7.55 -15.08 14.78
N ARG A 329 -8.61 -15.71 15.32
CA ARG A 329 -8.52 -16.99 16.04
C ARG A 329 -7.99 -18.11 15.15
N CYS A 330 -8.53 -18.26 13.94
CA CYS A 330 -8.07 -19.24 12.95
C CYS A 330 -6.59 -19.03 12.58
N ILE A 331 -6.18 -17.80 12.31
CA ILE A 331 -4.79 -17.49 11.92
C ILE A 331 -3.83 -17.73 13.09
N GLN A 332 -4.19 -17.29 14.31
CA GLN A 332 -3.39 -17.51 15.50
C GLN A 332 -3.18 -19.02 15.75
N TYR A 333 -4.25 -19.82 15.69
CA TYR A 333 -4.18 -21.27 15.84
C TYR A 333 -3.19 -21.92 14.84
N CYS A 334 -3.27 -21.57 13.56
CA CYS A 334 -2.39 -22.14 12.52
C CYS A 334 -0.94 -21.57 12.52
N VAL A 335 -0.67 -20.52 13.31
CA VAL A 335 0.69 -20.06 13.61
C VAL A 335 1.26 -20.82 14.81
N ASP A 336 0.43 -21.11 15.80
CA ASP A 336 0.82 -21.85 17.00
C ASP A 336 0.92 -23.39 16.78
N HIS A 337 0.37 -23.89 15.65
CA HIS A 337 0.39 -25.30 15.22
C HIS A 337 0.85 -25.40 13.75
N GLU A 338 2.15 -25.23 13.51
CA GLU A 338 2.72 -25.20 12.14
C GLU A 338 2.56 -26.54 11.39
N GLU A 339 2.33 -27.65 12.10
CA GLU A 339 2.11 -28.98 11.55
C GLU A 339 0.72 -29.19 10.90
N GLU A 340 -0.26 -28.30 11.14
CA GLU A 340 -1.62 -28.43 10.60
C GLU A 340 -1.86 -27.50 9.38
N ASP A 341 -1.97 -28.11 8.18
CA ASP A 341 -2.23 -27.40 6.92
C ASP A 341 -3.72 -27.09 6.69
N TRP A 342 -4.22 -26.01 7.29
CA TRP A 342 -5.58 -25.49 7.06
C TRP A 342 -5.61 -24.41 5.97
N PHE A 343 -6.61 -24.45 5.06
CA PHE A 343 -6.71 -23.53 3.92
C PHE A 343 -7.91 -22.56 4.00
N TYR A 344 -7.60 -21.27 3.98
CA TYR A 344 -8.59 -20.21 3.75
C TYR A 344 -8.95 -20.14 2.25
N PRO A 345 -10.22 -19.91 1.87
CA PRO A 345 -11.40 -19.79 2.73
C PRO A 345 -12.12 -21.13 2.97
N THR A 346 -11.72 -22.22 2.30
CA THR A 346 -12.49 -23.48 2.27
C THR A 346 -12.72 -24.07 3.65
N ASP A 347 -11.68 -24.10 4.47
CA ASP A 347 -11.71 -24.89 5.71
C ASP A 347 -12.09 -24.02 6.92
N PHE A 348 -12.41 -22.74 6.70
CA PHE A 348 -12.72 -21.74 7.74
C PHE A 348 -13.78 -22.22 8.73
N ALA A 349 -14.90 -22.77 8.24
CA ALA A 349 -15.97 -23.27 9.11
C ALA A 349 -15.56 -24.54 9.89
N ALA A 350 -14.73 -25.39 9.30
CA ALA A 350 -14.22 -26.60 9.96
C ALA A 350 -13.18 -26.25 11.04
N LEU A 351 -12.27 -25.33 10.74
CA LEU A 351 -11.28 -24.80 11.69
C LEU A 351 -11.96 -24.05 12.84
N ILE A 352 -12.98 -23.23 12.57
CA ILE A 352 -13.81 -22.62 13.62
C ILE A 352 -14.41 -23.69 14.54
N GLN A 353 -14.98 -24.77 13.99
CA GLN A 353 -15.56 -25.85 14.77
C GLN A 353 -14.52 -26.62 15.59
N HIS A 354 -13.30 -26.78 15.06
CA HIS A 354 -12.13 -27.38 15.73
C HIS A 354 -11.67 -26.53 16.93
N ILE A 355 -11.55 -25.20 16.77
CA ILE A 355 -11.12 -24.27 17.83
C ILE A 355 -12.25 -23.83 18.79
N GLY A 356 -13.30 -24.65 18.93
CA GLY A 356 -14.38 -24.46 19.93
C GLY A 356 -15.62 -23.70 19.45
N GLY A 357 -15.80 -23.50 18.14
CA GLY A 357 -16.97 -22.80 17.56
C GLY A 357 -16.76 -21.29 17.38
N SER A 358 -17.72 -20.62 16.73
CA SER A 358 -17.65 -19.17 16.44
C SER A 358 -17.69 -18.32 17.71
N ALA A 359 -16.91 -17.24 17.70
CA ALA A 359 -16.87 -16.27 18.78
C ALA A 359 -18.16 -15.43 18.85
N PRO A 360 -18.62 -15.04 20.04
CA PRO A 360 -19.79 -14.18 20.19
C PRO A 360 -19.55 -12.81 19.55
N VAL A 361 -20.51 -12.36 18.74
CA VAL A 361 -20.46 -11.03 18.12
C VAL A 361 -20.95 -9.98 19.12
N HIS A 362 -20.03 -9.18 19.64
CA HIS A 362 -20.34 -8.04 20.50
C HIS A 362 -20.52 -6.76 19.69
N ARG A 363 -21.25 -5.77 20.24
CA ARG A 363 -21.47 -4.45 19.63
C ARG A 363 -20.16 -3.75 19.24
N GLU A 364 -19.09 -4.00 19.99
CA GLU A 364 -17.78 -3.39 19.74
C GLU A 364 -17.05 -3.95 18.51
N HIS A 365 -17.48 -5.09 17.97
CA HIS A 365 -16.92 -5.69 16.75
C HIS A 365 -17.47 -5.01 15.47
N SER A 366 -18.57 -4.25 15.59
CA SER A 366 -19.22 -3.55 14.48
C SER A 366 -18.28 -2.53 13.81
N ASP A 367 -18.44 -2.35 12.49
CA ASP A 367 -17.58 -1.45 11.71
C ASP A 367 -17.62 -0.02 12.26
N ALA A 368 -18.79 0.46 12.70
CA ALA A 368 -18.95 1.79 13.29
C ALA A 368 -18.08 1.97 14.56
N ALA A 369 -17.95 0.93 15.39
CA ALA A 369 -17.08 0.96 16.56
C ALA A 369 -15.59 0.96 16.18
N ALA A 370 -15.19 0.15 15.20
CA ALA A 370 -13.83 0.16 14.64
C ALA A 370 -13.47 1.53 14.01
N ILE A 371 -14.39 2.10 13.23
CA ILE A 371 -14.25 3.44 12.63
C ILE A 371 -14.04 4.50 13.72
N ALA A 372 -14.80 4.45 14.83
CA ALA A 372 -14.63 5.36 15.95
C ALA A 372 -13.24 5.22 16.60
N ARG A 373 -12.81 3.99 16.94
CA ARG A 373 -11.49 3.68 17.52
C ARG A 373 -10.34 4.25 16.66
N HIS A 374 -10.33 3.93 15.37
CA HIS A 374 -9.21 4.28 14.49
C HIS A 374 -9.26 5.73 13.99
N SER A 375 -10.45 6.34 13.89
CA SER A 375 -10.58 7.76 13.52
C SER A 375 -10.24 8.73 14.67
N ALA A 376 -10.35 8.31 15.93
CA ALA A 376 -9.93 9.14 17.08
C ALA A 376 -8.43 9.47 17.03
N ARG A 377 -7.59 8.48 16.70
CA ARG A 377 -6.13 8.65 16.53
C ARG A 377 -5.80 9.70 15.46
N LEU A 378 -6.54 9.73 14.35
CA LEU A 378 -6.37 10.72 13.28
C LEU A 378 -6.69 12.16 13.72
N LYS A 379 -7.70 12.36 14.58
CA LYS A 379 -8.03 13.69 15.14
C LYS A 379 -6.87 14.23 15.98
N LEU A 380 -6.32 13.39 16.87
CA LEU A 380 -5.15 13.74 17.71
C LEU A 380 -3.91 14.09 16.88
N THR A 381 -3.61 13.32 15.81
CA THR A 381 -2.48 13.61 14.93
C THR A 381 -2.64 14.94 14.18
N LYS A 382 -3.86 15.29 13.75
CA LYS A 382 -4.13 16.60 13.13
C LYS A 382 -4.01 17.75 14.14
N ALA A 383 -4.52 17.58 15.37
CA ALA A 383 -4.37 18.57 16.44
C ALA A 383 -2.89 18.84 16.77
N ARG A 384 -2.05 17.80 16.91
CA ARG A 384 -0.59 17.94 17.12
C ARG A 384 0.17 18.58 15.95
N ARG A 385 -0.40 18.62 14.74
CA ARG A 385 0.20 19.26 13.55
C ARG A 385 -0.35 20.66 13.28
N ALA A 386 -1.33 21.14 14.03
CA ALA A 386 -1.68 22.56 14.03
C ALA A 386 -0.53 23.33 14.71
N PRO A 387 0.03 24.40 14.09
CA PRO A 387 1.19 25.08 14.63
C PRO A 387 0.83 25.80 15.94
N LEU A 388 1.31 25.23 17.05
CA LEU A 388 1.27 25.85 18.37
C LEU A 388 2.01 27.19 18.32
N GLY A 389 1.27 28.29 18.41
CA GLY A 389 1.86 29.63 18.48
C GLY A 389 1.98 30.38 17.16
N ARG A 390 1.05 30.24 16.20
CA ARG A 390 0.68 31.45 15.42
C ARG A 390 -0.11 32.37 16.36
N GLY A 391 0.65 33.17 17.13
CA GLY A 391 0.15 33.93 18.27
C GLY A 391 -0.99 34.88 17.92
N SER A 392 -1.77 35.25 18.94
CA SER A 392 -2.93 36.16 18.80
C SER A 392 -2.49 37.62 18.59
N HIS A 393 -1.80 37.88 17.48
CA HIS A 393 -1.71 39.23 16.91
C HIS A 393 -3.06 39.57 16.28
N ALA A 394 -3.98 39.90 17.18
CA ALA A 394 -5.07 40.85 17.05
C ALA A 394 -5.18 41.49 15.66
N ARG A 395 -5.78 40.77 14.71
CA ARG A 395 -6.31 41.39 13.50
C ARG A 395 -7.60 42.09 13.92
N THR A 396 -7.44 43.24 14.59
CA THR A 396 -8.52 44.13 14.96
C THR A 396 -9.32 44.45 13.69
N VAL A 397 -10.48 43.81 13.56
CA VAL A 397 -11.40 44.07 12.46
C VAL A 397 -11.91 45.49 12.70
N LYS A 398 -11.28 46.44 12.02
CA LYS A 398 -11.63 47.86 12.07
C LYS A 398 -13.06 47.98 11.59
N GLN A 399 -14.01 48.10 12.53
CA GLN A 399 -15.43 48.21 12.25
C GLN A 399 -15.63 49.32 11.22
N LYS A 400 -16.11 48.94 10.03
CA LYS A 400 -16.37 49.90 8.97
C LYS A 400 -17.69 50.57 9.33
N LYS A 401 -17.59 51.79 9.88
CA LYS A 401 -18.72 52.63 10.29
C LYS A 401 -19.78 52.66 9.19
N ALA A 402 -21.05 52.56 9.59
CA ALA A 402 -22.18 52.67 8.68
C ALA A 402 -22.16 53.99 7.90
N VAL A 403 -22.61 53.91 6.65
CA VAL A 403 -23.19 55.01 5.88
C VAL A 403 -24.62 54.56 5.55
N LEU A 404 -25.54 55.51 5.50
CA LEU A 404 -26.98 55.31 5.55
C LEU A 404 -27.63 56.08 4.40
N GLU A 405 -28.30 55.33 3.53
CA GLU A 405 -29.19 55.63 2.40
C GLU A 405 -30.05 54.33 2.38
N GLU A 406 -31.33 54.24 2.77
CA GLU A 406 -32.53 55.10 2.64
C GLU A 406 -33.08 55.18 1.20
N GLU A 407 -34.42 55.06 1.11
CA GLU A 407 -35.28 54.94 -0.09
C GLU A 407 -35.12 53.62 -0.89
N SER A 408 -36.18 52.98 -1.44
CA SER A 408 -37.62 53.33 -1.52
C SER A 408 -38.56 52.13 -1.22
N GLU A 409 -39.88 52.40 -1.18
CA GLU A 409 -40.98 51.48 -0.81
C GLU A 409 -41.64 50.80 -2.04
N GLU A 410 -42.94 50.42 -1.94
CA GLU A 410 -43.78 49.57 -2.82
C GLU A 410 -43.60 48.05 -2.51
N GLU A 411 -44.40 47.37 -1.68
CA GLU A 411 -45.88 47.23 -1.57
C GLU A 411 -46.57 46.57 -2.77
N GLU A 412 -47.12 45.35 -2.56
CA GLU A 412 -48.51 44.96 -2.86
C GLU A 412 -48.85 43.64 -2.12
N GLU A 413 -50.13 43.42 -1.79
CA GLU A 413 -50.66 42.35 -0.92
C GLU A 413 -51.61 41.39 -1.69
N GLU A 414 -52.09 40.34 -1.00
CA GLU A 414 -53.25 39.42 -1.26
C GLU A 414 -52.86 37.99 -0.77
N GLU A 415 -53.56 37.23 0.10
CA GLU A 415 -55.01 37.04 0.42
C GLU A 415 -55.83 36.34 -0.71
N GLU A 416 -56.89 35.55 -0.47
CA GLU A 416 -57.37 34.89 0.78
C GLU A 416 -56.68 33.50 0.96
N GLU A 417 -57.24 32.27 1.03
CA GLU A 417 -58.58 31.65 1.13
C GLU A 417 -58.40 30.26 1.85
N GLU A 418 -59.45 29.45 2.09
CA GLU A 418 -59.44 28.22 2.93
C GLU A 418 -59.28 26.91 2.07
N GLU A 419 -59.54 25.64 2.45
CA GLU A 419 -60.63 24.99 3.23
C GLU A 419 -60.15 23.83 4.13
N GLU A 420 -61.02 23.42 5.06
CA GLU A 420 -60.88 22.25 5.94
C GLU A 420 -61.46 20.97 5.30
N GLU A 421 -61.04 19.77 5.76
CA GLU A 421 -61.94 18.61 5.79
C GLU A 421 -61.57 17.66 6.95
N GLU A 422 -62.43 17.60 7.98
CA GLU A 422 -62.34 16.60 9.04
C GLU A 422 -63.08 15.31 8.64
N GLU A 423 -62.51 14.13 8.94
CA GLU A 423 -63.35 12.95 9.20
C GLU A 423 -62.99 12.37 10.58
N SER A 424 -64.00 12.33 11.45
CA SER A 424 -63.89 11.90 12.84
C SER A 424 -64.33 10.45 13.02
N VAL A 425 -63.65 9.72 13.90
CA VAL A 425 -64.20 8.50 14.52
C VAL A 425 -63.93 8.55 16.03
N GLU A 426 -64.99 8.28 16.79
CA GLU A 426 -65.11 8.61 18.21
C GLU A 426 -64.52 7.58 19.21
N TYR A 427 -64.28 8.07 20.44
CA TYR A 427 -64.37 7.43 21.76
C TYR A 427 -64.04 5.91 21.91
N THR A 428 -63.26 5.53 22.93
CA THR A 428 -63.78 5.55 24.31
C THR A 428 -62.71 5.40 25.42
N SER A 429 -63.01 6.01 26.58
CA SER A 429 -62.63 5.56 27.94
C SER A 429 -61.16 5.63 28.42
N SER A 430 -60.82 6.81 28.96
CA SER A 430 -59.99 7.02 30.16
C SER A 430 -60.64 6.43 31.44
N PRO A 431 -60.16 6.66 32.69
CA PRO A 431 -58.81 7.03 33.18
C PRO A 431 -58.34 6.23 34.44
N SER A 432 -57.06 6.33 34.79
CA SER A 432 -56.55 6.66 36.16
C SER A 432 -55.01 6.59 36.17
N SER A 433 -54.20 7.52 36.68
CA SER A 433 -54.28 8.47 37.82
C SER A 433 -54.00 7.86 39.19
N PHE A 434 -52.72 7.82 39.59
CA PHE A 434 -52.31 7.93 41.00
C PHE A 434 -50.95 8.63 41.13
N SER A 435 -50.82 9.45 42.17
CA SER A 435 -49.65 10.28 42.44
C SER A 435 -49.33 10.34 43.93
N SER A 436 -48.21 9.76 44.33
CA SER A 436 -47.58 9.88 45.66
C SER A 436 -46.15 9.30 45.54
N LYS A 437 -45.07 10.02 45.86
CA LYS A 437 -44.60 10.57 47.15
C LYS A 437 -43.85 9.55 48.02
N ASP A 438 -42.60 9.91 48.31
CA ASP A 438 -41.84 9.83 49.57
C ASP A 438 -41.91 8.56 50.44
N ALA A 439 -40.78 7.86 50.59
CA ALA A 439 -40.28 7.32 51.86
C ALA A 439 -38.84 6.75 51.72
N ASP A 440 -38.02 6.96 52.75
CA ASP A 440 -36.70 6.34 52.96
C ASP A 440 -36.83 4.94 53.61
N ALA A 441 -35.82 4.09 53.47
CA ALA A 441 -35.48 3.03 54.45
C ALA A 441 -34.08 2.42 54.19
N ASP A 442 -33.34 2.18 55.28
CA ASP A 442 -31.98 1.62 55.32
C ASP A 442 -31.92 0.10 55.08
N ALA A 443 -30.74 -0.40 54.69
CA ALA A 443 -30.32 -1.79 54.91
C ALA A 443 -28.78 -1.92 54.87
N ASP A 444 -28.18 -2.34 55.99
CA ASP A 444 -26.73 -2.58 56.12
C ASP A 444 -26.23 -3.82 55.37
N GLY A 445 -24.92 -3.88 55.12
CA GLY A 445 -24.26 -4.97 54.39
C GLY A 445 -22.74 -5.03 54.61
N ASP A 446 -22.31 -5.04 55.87
CA ASP A 446 -20.88 -5.14 56.27
C ASP A 446 -20.25 -6.50 55.88
N GLY A 447 -18.94 -6.51 55.61
CA GLY A 447 -18.24 -7.62 54.92
C GLY A 447 -16.72 -7.53 54.97
N ASN A 448 -16.15 -7.45 56.17
CA ASN A 448 -14.71 -7.36 56.43
C ASN A 448 -13.86 -8.57 55.97
N GLY A 449 -12.57 -8.31 55.67
CA GLY A 449 -11.48 -9.31 55.68
C GLY A 449 -10.53 -9.25 54.48
N ASP A 450 -9.21 -9.34 54.63
CA ASP A 450 -8.39 -9.19 55.84
C ASP A 450 -6.97 -8.71 55.43
N THR A 451 -6.23 -8.06 56.34
CA THR A 451 -4.96 -7.36 56.02
C THR A 451 -3.77 -8.05 56.67
N ILE A 452 -2.89 -8.67 55.87
CA ILE A 452 -1.75 -9.44 56.36
C ILE A 452 -0.43 -8.73 56.04
N ASP A 453 0.14 -8.06 57.04
CA ASP A 453 1.55 -7.61 57.05
C ASP A 453 2.51 -8.80 57.21
N VAL A 454 3.54 -8.88 56.37
CA VAL A 454 4.72 -9.75 56.57
C VAL A 454 5.99 -8.97 56.18
N PRO A 455 7.06 -8.94 57.03
CA PRO A 455 8.12 -7.95 56.91
C PRO A 455 9.29 -8.33 55.99
N THR A 456 10.06 -7.31 55.62
CA THR A 456 11.35 -7.36 54.92
C THR A 456 12.42 -8.18 55.66
N PRO A 457 13.22 -8.97 54.92
CA PRO A 457 14.65 -9.05 55.24
C PRO A 457 15.58 -8.94 54.02
N THR A 458 16.65 -8.16 54.17
CA THR A 458 17.94 -8.38 53.50
C THR A 458 18.90 -9.02 54.54
N PRO A 459 20.14 -9.45 54.22
CA PRO A 459 20.84 -9.48 52.92
C PRO A 459 21.47 -10.86 52.58
N SER A 460 22.21 -10.96 51.46
CA SER A 460 23.56 -11.57 51.41
C SER A 460 24.18 -11.57 50.00
N HIS A 461 25.52 -11.55 49.94
CA HIS A 461 26.30 -11.87 48.73
C HIS A 461 26.78 -13.32 48.78
N THR A 462 26.74 -14.03 47.64
CA THR A 462 27.53 -15.27 47.48
C THR A 462 28.11 -15.39 46.07
N LYS A 463 29.42 -15.67 45.96
CA LYS A 463 30.12 -15.97 44.70
C LYS A 463 30.24 -17.49 44.52
N ARG A 464 30.01 -18.03 43.32
CA ARG A 464 30.55 -19.28 42.73
C ARG A 464 29.80 -19.57 41.41
N LYS A 465 30.29 -20.37 40.46
CA LYS A 465 31.65 -20.68 39.97
C LYS A 465 31.48 -21.48 38.67
N THR A 466 32.40 -21.37 37.72
CA THR A 466 32.45 -22.24 36.53
C THR A 466 32.97 -23.65 36.83
N ALA A 467 32.31 -24.65 36.23
CA ALA A 467 32.80 -25.98 35.82
C ALA A 467 31.73 -26.55 34.85
N THR A 468 31.95 -27.18 33.68
CA THR A 468 33.14 -27.79 33.03
C THR A 468 33.40 -29.27 33.38
N SER A 469 32.57 -30.17 32.83
CA SER A 469 32.83 -31.60 32.54
C SER A 469 31.62 -32.18 31.77
N SER A 470 31.64 -32.86 30.61
CA SER A 470 32.59 -33.76 29.90
C SER A 470 32.29 -35.27 30.07
N SER A 471 31.65 -35.88 29.06
CA SER A 471 31.68 -37.32 28.71
C SER A 471 30.87 -37.50 27.40
N ASP A 472 31.52 -37.84 26.27
CA ASP A 472 31.63 -39.20 25.69
C ASP A 472 30.36 -39.66 24.92
N ALA A 473 30.42 -39.77 23.59
CA ALA A 473 30.84 -40.97 22.83
C ALA A 473 29.85 -42.16 22.98
N SER A 474 29.19 -42.62 21.92
CA SER A 474 29.81 -43.43 20.85
C SER A 474 28.98 -43.45 19.55
N SER A 475 29.48 -44.09 18.48
CA SER A 475 28.91 -44.01 17.12
C SER A 475 28.19 -45.32 16.64
N PRO A 476 28.22 -45.77 15.36
CA PRO A 476 27.02 -46.09 14.54
C PRO A 476 26.89 -47.63 14.28
N PRO A 477 26.32 -48.23 13.19
CA PRO A 477 25.71 -47.68 11.95
C PRO A 477 24.52 -48.42 11.23
N SER A 478 23.71 -47.64 10.49
CA SER A 478 23.07 -48.00 9.18
C SER A 478 22.03 -49.16 9.15
N PRO A 479 21.45 -49.59 7.98
CA PRO A 479 21.43 -49.01 6.63
C PRO A 479 20.04 -48.99 5.90
N LYS A 480 19.96 -48.27 4.76
CA LYS A 480 19.07 -48.49 3.57
C LYS A 480 17.53 -48.53 3.73
N CYS A 481 16.86 -47.71 2.92
CA CYS A 481 15.72 -48.19 2.12
C CYS A 481 15.66 -47.48 0.76
N TYR A 482 15.24 -48.17 -0.30
CA TYR A 482 15.07 -47.63 -1.66
C TYR A 482 13.59 -47.31 -1.92
N ARG A 483 13.30 -46.21 -2.63
CA ARG A 483 12.22 -46.22 -3.63
C ARG A 483 12.48 -45.22 -4.76
N LYS A 484 12.56 -45.74 -5.98
CA LYS A 484 12.36 -44.96 -7.21
C LYS A 484 10.86 -44.94 -7.51
N THR A 485 10.32 -43.82 -7.95
CA THR A 485 9.02 -43.74 -8.63
C THR A 485 9.24 -43.18 -10.04
N ALA A 486 8.48 -43.68 -11.02
CA ALA A 486 8.75 -43.42 -12.43
C ALA A 486 7.94 -42.23 -12.96
N THR A 487 8.61 -41.32 -13.66
CA THR A 487 7.97 -40.33 -14.53
C THR A 487 7.25 -41.05 -15.68
N ARG A 488 5.92 -40.97 -15.70
CA ARG A 488 5.10 -41.60 -16.74
C ARG A 488 4.59 -40.52 -17.70
N SER A 489 5.24 -40.38 -18.85
CA SER A 489 4.76 -39.53 -19.94
C SER A 489 3.38 -40.00 -20.42
N ARG A 490 2.50 -39.05 -20.76
CA ARG A 490 1.18 -39.32 -21.32
C ARG A 490 1.02 -38.52 -22.60
N ALA A 491 1.08 -39.22 -23.74
CA ALA A 491 0.81 -38.64 -25.05
C ALA A 491 -0.68 -38.24 -25.18
N PRO A 492 -1.02 -37.25 -26.02
CA PRO A 492 -2.41 -36.91 -26.32
C PRO A 492 -3.10 -38.05 -27.09
N LYS A 493 -4.42 -38.17 -26.91
CA LYS A 493 -5.30 -38.90 -27.82
C LYS A 493 -6.02 -37.90 -28.73
N PRO A 494 -6.44 -38.30 -29.94
CA PRO A 494 -7.26 -37.46 -30.81
C PRO A 494 -8.65 -37.23 -30.21
N VAL A 495 -9.31 -36.18 -30.69
CA VAL A 495 -10.76 -35.98 -30.56
C VAL A 495 -11.38 -36.58 -31.83
N GLU A 496 -12.42 -37.38 -31.66
CA GLU A 496 -13.20 -37.93 -32.79
C GLU A 496 -14.29 -36.91 -33.19
N GLU A 497 -14.56 -36.84 -34.49
CA GLU A 497 -15.64 -36.04 -35.05
C GLU A 497 -16.93 -36.87 -35.04
N GLU A 498 -18.00 -36.36 -34.43
CA GLU A 498 -19.36 -36.78 -34.78
C GLU A 498 -20.19 -35.54 -35.08
N GLU A 499 -20.81 -35.59 -36.27
CA GLU A 499 -22.00 -34.81 -36.63
C GLU A 499 -23.18 -35.27 -35.73
N GLN A 500 -24.37 -34.70 -35.67
CA GLN A 500 -25.12 -33.87 -36.62
C GLN A 500 -26.37 -33.39 -35.84
N GLU A 501 -26.88 -32.17 -36.06
CA GLU A 501 -28.34 -31.95 -36.20
C GLU A 501 -28.69 -30.49 -36.55
N GLN A 502 -29.89 -30.31 -37.10
CA GLN A 502 -30.40 -29.05 -37.64
C GLN A 502 -31.38 -28.42 -36.64
N SER A 503 -31.30 -27.10 -36.46
CA SER A 503 -32.42 -26.34 -35.89
C SER A 503 -32.46 -24.92 -36.44
N ASP A 504 -33.64 -24.31 -36.36
CA ASP A 504 -34.12 -23.50 -37.48
C ASP A 504 -33.75 -22.01 -37.43
N SER A 505 -33.97 -21.38 -38.57
CA SER A 505 -33.77 -19.97 -38.87
C SER A 505 -34.61 -19.02 -38.01
N ASP A 506 -33.99 -17.93 -37.57
CA ASP A 506 -34.67 -16.62 -37.58
C ASP A 506 -33.66 -15.49 -37.85
N VAL A 507 -33.92 -14.66 -38.87
CA VAL A 507 -32.95 -13.70 -39.42
C VAL A 507 -33.36 -12.28 -39.07
N TYR A 508 -33.01 -11.85 -37.85
CA TYR A 508 -33.31 -10.50 -37.39
C TYR A 508 -32.41 -9.43 -38.05
N VAL A 509 -32.88 -8.82 -39.13
CA VAL A 509 -32.19 -7.72 -39.82
C VAL A 509 -32.38 -6.40 -39.05
N GLY A 510 -31.40 -6.07 -38.21
CA GLY A 510 -31.39 -4.85 -37.42
C GLY A 510 -31.47 -3.54 -38.25
N PRO A 511 -32.17 -2.48 -37.77
CA PRO A 511 -32.37 -1.25 -38.56
C PRO A 511 -31.08 -0.48 -38.87
N LYS A 512 -30.90 -0.09 -40.14
CA LYS A 512 -29.79 0.75 -40.60
C LYS A 512 -29.86 2.16 -39.98
N THR A 513 -29.00 2.43 -39.00
CA THR A 513 -28.87 3.77 -38.41
C THR A 513 -28.27 4.76 -39.41
N LYS A 514 -28.99 5.86 -39.65
CA LYS A 514 -28.63 6.85 -40.69
C LYS A 514 -27.44 7.70 -40.24
N THR A 515 -26.47 7.89 -41.14
CA THR A 515 -25.33 8.80 -40.96
C THR A 515 -25.80 10.25 -40.79
N ARG A 516 -25.71 10.80 -39.58
CA ARG A 516 -25.99 12.22 -39.33
C ARG A 516 -24.69 13.02 -39.32
N LYS A 517 -24.49 13.85 -40.35
CA LYS A 517 -23.37 14.79 -40.45
C LYS A 517 -23.55 15.98 -39.48
N THR A 518 -22.44 16.70 -39.27
CA THR A 518 -22.33 18.10 -38.82
C THR A 518 -22.99 18.48 -37.49
N ALA A 519 -22.15 18.62 -36.46
CA ALA A 519 -22.19 19.75 -35.54
C ALA A 519 -20.77 20.35 -35.48
N SER A 520 -20.62 21.66 -35.65
CA SER A 520 -19.33 22.34 -35.65
C SER A 520 -18.85 22.60 -34.23
N VAL A 521 -17.70 22.04 -33.85
CA VAL A 521 -17.06 22.32 -32.56
C VAL A 521 -16.43 23.71 -32.60
N ALA A 522 -16.90 24.62 -31.74
CA ALA A 522 -16.36 25.96 -31.62
C ALA A 522 -14.95 25.94 -31.01
N THR A 523 -13.93 26.12 -31.86
CA THR A 523 -12.54 26.28 -31.43
C THR A 523 -12.34 27.61 -30.71
N ARG A 524 -12.15 27.57 -29.38
CA ARG A 524 -11.74 28.75 -28.60
C ARG A 524 -10.38 29.24 -29.09
N SER A 525 -10.34 30.41 -29.71
CA SER A 525 -9.11 31.09 -30.11
C SER A 525 -8.36 31.63 -28.89
N SER A 526 -7.23 31.01 -28.55
CA SER A 526 -6.32 31.43 -27.49
C SER A 526 -5.47 32.64 -27.93
N GLY A 527 -6.10 33.82 -27.99
CA GLY A 527 -5.45 35.07 -28.39
C GLY A 527 -4.33 35.50 -27.44
N ARG A 528 -3.06 35.15 -27.76
CA ARG A 528 -1.88 35.63 -27.03
C ARG A 528 -0.64 35.87 -27.90
N THR A 529 -0.81 36.43 -29.08
CA THR A 529 0.27 36.84 -29.99
C THR A 529 0.98 38.13 -29.52
N LYS A 530 1.82 38.03 -28.49
CA LYS A 530 2.85 39.06 -28.22
C LYS A 530 3.98 38.91 -29.25
N LYS A 531 4.02 39.78 -30.26
CA LYS A 531 5.19 39.92 -31.14
C LYS A 531 6.37 40.46 -30.32
N PHE A 532 7.48 39.73 -30.27
CA PHE A 532 8.78 40.31 -29.96
C PHE A 532 9.35 40.92 -31.25
N GLY A 533 9.53 42.24 -31.26
CA GLY A 533 10.30 42.92 -32.29
C GLY A 533 11.73 43.13 -31.79
N GLY A 534 12.69 42.49 -32.43
CA GLY A 534 14.12 42.63 -32.14
C GLY A 534 14.93 42.50 -33.41
N SER A 535 15.23 43.64 -34.04
CA SER A 535 16.15 43.67 -35.18
C SER A 535 17.58 43.68 -34.66
N TYR A 536 18.39 42.73 -35.11
CA TYR A 536 19.84 42.85 -35.00
C TYR A 536 20.35 43.75 -36.13
N CYS A 537 21.42 44.50 -35.85
CA CYS A 537 22.19 45.21 -36.87
C CYS A 537 23.39 44.36 -37.28
N VAL A 538 23.61 44.26 -38.59
CA VAL A 538 24.89 43.95 -39.24
C VAL A 538 24.99 44.87 -40.45
#